data_AF-A0A2U9PSV8-F1
#
_entry.id   AF-A0A2U9PSV8-F1
#
_cell.length_a   1.000
_cell.length_b   1.000
_cell.length_c   1.000
_cell.angle_alpha   90.00
_cell.angle_beta   90.00
_cell.angle_gamma   90.00
#
_symmetry.space_group_name_H-M   'P 1'
#
loop_
_entity.id
_entity.type
_entity.pdbx_description
1 polymer ?
#
loop_
_entity_poly.entity_id
_entity_poly.type
_entity_poly.pdbx_seq_one_letter_code
_entity_poly.pdbx_strand_id
1 'polypeptide(L)'
;MHRACRTRCDPVVQKPAGSGDTHHLEFDVADPDPGTRLGGQGTGVDGEVAPGGAGVDIAPEIGRRVIQQFTNSRISTFPDHVLGIHSTFAEAPPGLSTDGLTETQRRWTEETRDFWGRRAAYAKQQATRPQTIGYSLVDSPVGLLAWILDKFADWSDTEDSPFEAISRDRILDDVTLYWLTRTGASAARIYYESHNSLDPELRVDVPSAITMYPRDIEKSPRPWAQERYRQMVRWNSPDRGGHFPSLEVPEFFVKDLQEGLSAVLSACAVR
;
A
#
# COMPACT_ATOMS: atom_id res chain seq x y z
N MET A 1 2.84 7.70 -39.81
CA MET A 1 4.30 8.00 -39.88
C MET A 1 4.81 8.12 -38.46
N HIS A 2 5.19 7.00 -37.84
CA HIS A 2 5.72 6.96 -36.48
C HIS A 2 7.20 7.36 -36.46
N ARG A 3 7.55 8.33 -35.62
CA ARG A 3 8.90 8.44 -35.05
C ARG A 3 8.77 8.31 -33.55
N ALA A 4 9.14 7.15 -33.02
CA ALA A 4 9.34 6.94 -31.61
C ALA A 4 10.58 7.71 -31.17
N CYS A 5 10.42 8.66 -30.25
CA CYS A 5 11.52 9.32 -29.58
C CYS A 5 12.03 8.37 -28.50
N ARG A 6 13.21 7.78 -28.70
CA ARG A 6 13.91 7.01 -27.65
C ARG A 6 14.66 8.00 -26.76
N THR A 7 14.23 8.18 -25.52
CA THR A 7 15.05 8.75 -24.46
C THR A 7 15.67 7.61 -23.66
N ARG A 8 17.01 7.60 -23.59
CA ARG A 8 17.81 6.70 -22.78
C ARG A 8 17.50 6.95 -21.30
N CYS A 9 17.11 5.91 -20.57
CA CYS A 9 17.30 5.83 -19.14
C CYS A 9 18.66 5.17 -18.90
N ASP A 10 19.57 5.85 -18.21
CA ASP A 10 20.73 5.21 -17.58
C ASP A 10 20.24 4.53 -16.29
N PRO A 11 20.41 3.21 -16.13
CA PRO A 11 19.93 2.50 -14.95
C PRO A 11 21.00 2.51 -13.85
N VAL A 12 20.64 2.96 -12.65
CA VAL A 12 21.16 2.34 -11.41
C VAL A 12 20.24 1.15 -11.06
N VAL A 13 20.20 0.22 -12.00
CA VAL A 13 20.07 -1.22 -11.78
C VAL A 13 21.24 -1.79 -12.55
N GLN A 14 22.45 -1.63 -11.98
CA GLN A 14 23.64 -2.22 -12.58
C GLN A 14 23.56 -3.74 -12.42
N LYS A 15 23.49 -4.40 -13.56
CA LYS A 15 23.75 -5.83 -13.74
C LYS A 15 25.06 -6.19 -13.01
N PRO A 16 25.09 -7.13 -12.05
CA PRO A 16 26.36 -7.66 -11.58
C PRO A 16 27.00 -8.42 -12.75
N ALA A 17 28.22 -8.04 -13.10
CA ALA A 17 29.03 -8.78 -14.04
C ALA A 17 29.59 -10.03 -13.35
N GLY A 18 29.20 -11.21 -13.81
CA GLY A 18 29.95 -12.46 -13.57
C GLY A 18 29.20 -13.58 -12.83
N SER A 19 28.72 -14.53 -13.65
CA SER A 19 28.58 -16.00 -13.43
C SER A 19 28.08 -16.57 -12.09
N GLY A 20 26.92 -17.23 -12.16
CA GLY A 20 26.49 -18.30 -11.25
C GLY A 20 24.96 -18.42 -11.23
N ASP A 21 24.43 -19.57 -11.66
CA ASP A 21 23.00 -19.92 -11.75
C ASP A 21 22.16 -19.32 -10.62
N THR A 22 21.51 -18.19 -10.92
CA THR A 22 20.44 -17.61 -10.11
C THR A 22 19.26 -17.46 -11.04
N HIS A 23 18.18 -18.21 -10.77
CA HIS A 23 16.91 -18.01 -11.46
C HIS A 23 16.47 -16.56 -11.21
N HIS A 24 16.60 -15.71 -12.22
CA HIS A 24 16.13 -14.34 -12.18
C HIS A 24 14.59 -14.38 -12.19
N LEU A 25 13.97 -13.96 -11.08
CA LEU A 25 12.52 -13.71 -11.03
C LEU A 25 12.26 -12.34 -11.64
N GLU A 26 11.64 -12.32 -12.82
CA GLU A 26 11.14 -11.11 -13.47
C GLU A 26 9.64 -10.99 -13.15
N PHE A 27 9.20 -9.83 -12.66
CA PHE A 27 7.81 -9.57 -12.30
C PHE A 27 7.25 -8.47 -13.19
N ASP A 28 6.13 -8.75 -13.86
CA ASP A 28 5.32 -7.71 -14.50
C ASP A 28 4.55 -6.95 -13.41
N VAL A 29 4.88 -5.67 -13.22
CA VAL A 29 4.19 -4.80 -12.27
C VAL A 29 3.08 -4.07 -12.99
N ALA A 30 1.83 -4.39 -12.64
CA ALA A 30 0.65 -3.63 -13.04
C ALA A 30 0.13 -2.85 -11.83
N ASP A 31 0.11 -1.52 -11.92
CA ASP A 31 -0.51 -0.66 -10.91
C ASP A 31 -1.89 -0.20 -11.43
N PRO A 32 -3.00 -0.74 -10.91
CA PRO A 32 -4.33 -0.27 -11.29
C PRO A 32 -4.58 1.10 -10.64
N ASP A 33 -4.86 2.11 -11.47
CA ASP A 33 -5.25 3.45 -11.02
C ASP A 33 -6.79 3.59 -10.95
N PRO A 34 -7.43 3.49 -9.76
CA PRO A 34 -8.88 3.63 -9.61
C PRO A 34 -9.38 5.09 -9.69
N GLY A 35 -8.78 5.94 -10.55
CA GLY A 35 -9.12 7.36 -10.67
C GLY A 35 -8.34 8.27 -9.71
N THR A 36 -7.22 7.78 -9.20
CA THR A 36 -6.29 8.50 -8.32
C THR A 36 -5.17 9.25 -9.05
N ARG A 37 -4.88 8.96 -10.33
CA ARG A 37 -3.68 9.49 -11.03
C ARG A 37 -3.94 9.99 -12.46
N LEU A 38 -4.26 9.11 -13.40
CA LEU A 38 -4.42 9.36 -14.84
C LEU A 38 -5.81 9.00 -15.36
N GLY A 39 -6.62 8.28 -14.57
CA GLY A 39 -8.06 8.18 -14.79
C GLY A 39 -8.69 9.55 -14.58
N GLY A 40 -8.95 10.28 -15.68
CA GLY A 40 -9.64 11.57 -15.64
C GLY A 40 -10.96 11.51 -14.87
N GLN A 41 -11.50 12.67 -14.48
CA GLN A 41 -12.79 12.78 -13.78
C GLN A 41 -13.85 11.92 -14.48
N GLY A 42 -14.14 10.74 -13.93
CA GLY A 42 -14.98 9.75 -14.58
C GLY A 42 -16.42 10.24 -14.70
N THR A 43 -16.76 10.78 -15.87
CA THR A 43 -18.14 10.87 -16.37
C THR A 43 -18.29 9.88 -17.52
N GLY A 44 -18.26 8.58 -17.25
CA GLY A 44 -18.44 7.59 -18.31
C GLY A 44 -18.12 6.17 -17.90
N VAL A 45 -19.14 5.31 -17.97
CA VAL A 45 -19.03 3.88 -18.25
C VAL A 45 -18.21 3.71 -19.52
N ASP A 46 -17.05 3.06 -19.43
CA ASP A 46 -16.42 2.16 -20.41
C ASP A 46 -14.89 2.17 -20.20
N GLY A 47 -14.35 0.99 -19.91
CA GLY A 47 -12.96 0.80 -19.52
C GLY A 47 -12.03 0.63 -20.71
N GLU A 48 -10.92 1.36 -20.70
CA GLU A 48 -9.65 0.95 -21.31
C GLU A 48 -8.51 1.80 -20.69
N VAL A 49 -7.48 1.15 -20.14
CA VAL A 49 -6.34 1.80 -19.46
C VAL A 49 -5.10 1.69 -20.34
N ALA A 50 -4.47 2.83 -20.67
CA ALA A 50 -3.20 2.90 -21.39
C ALA A 50 -1.99 2.85 -20.41
N PRO A 51 -0.83 2.30 -20.81
CA PRO A 51 0.30 2.09 -19.90
C PRO A 51 1.24 3.30 -19.86
N GLY A 52 1.70 3.68 -18.66
CA GLY A 52 2.81 4.62 -18.54
C GLY A 52 3.20 4.99 -17.10
N GLY A 53 4.43 4.63 -16.72
CA GLY A 53 5.22 5.32 -15.69
C GLY A 53 5.36 4.62 -14.35
N ALA A 54 6.40 3.80 -14.18
CA ALA A 54 6.81 3.25 -12.90
C ALA A 54 7.55 4.32 -12.06
N GLY A 55 6.86 4.90 -11.09
CA GLY A 55 7.44 5.44 -9.87
C GLY A 55 7.06 4.52 -8.71
N VAL A 56 7.88 4.45 -7.67
CA VAL A 56 7.45 3.81 -6.41
C VAL A 56 6.34 4.72 -5.85
N ASP A 57 5.08 4.34 -6.10
CA ASP A 57 3.92 5.20 -5.94
C ASP A 57 3.42 5.22 -4.49
N ILE A 58 3.29 6.42 -3.92
CA ILE A 58 3.06 6.66 -2.48
C ILE A 58 1.58 6.98 -2.17
N ALA A 59 0.86 7.57 -3.15
CA ALA A 59 -0.60 7.69 -3.16
C ALA A 59 -1.36 6.40 -2.73
N PRO A 60 -1.00 5.19 -3.22
CA PRO A 60 -1.61 3.95 -2.74
C PRO A 60 -1.21 3.58 -1.30
N GLU A 61 -0.06 4.05 -0.82
CA GLU A 61 0.39 3.77 0.55
C GLU A 61 -0.46 4.50 1.59
N ILE A 62 -0.87 5.76 1.38
CA ILE A 62 -1.79 6.46 2.32
C ILE A 62 -3.15 5.75 2.43
N GLY A 63 -3.61 5.18 1.31
CA GLY A 63 -4.84 4.40 1.20
C GLY A 63 -4.65 2.90 1.40
N ARG A 64 -3.50 2.43 1.92
CA ARG A 64 -3.11 1.02 1.85
C ARG A 64 -4.14 0.06 2.43
N ARG A 65 -4.82 0.44 3.52
CA ARG A 65 -5.93 -0.34 4.07
C ARG A 65 -7.09 -0.49 3.09
N VAL A 66 -7.51 0.60 2.46
CA VAL A 66 -8.60 0.61 1.47
C VAL A 66 -8.22 -0.27 0.27
N ILE A 67 -6.99 -0.17 -0.20
CA ILE A 67 -6.48 -1.00 -1.29
C ILE A 67 -6.49 -2.48 -0.89
N GLN A 68 -6.03 -2.81 0.32
CA GLN A 68 -6.06 -4.18 0.81
C GLN A 68 -7.50 -4.73 0.90
N GLN A 69 -8.48 -3.91 1.28
CA GLN A 69 -9.89 -4.30 1.28
C GLN A 69 -10.37 -4.67 -0.12
N PHE A 70 -10.05 -3.85 -1.12
CA PHE A 70 -10.38 -4.17 -2.52
C PHE A 70 -9.66 -5.44 -2.99
N THR A 71 -8.37 -5.58 -2.70
CA THR A 71 -7.58 -6.77 -3.03
C THR A 71 -8.20 -8.03 -2.42
N ASN A 72 -8.53 -8.02 -1.13
CA ASN A 72 -9.16 -9.14 -0.44
C ASN A 72 -10.53 -9.49 -1.01
N SER A 73 -11.36 -8.46 -1.27
CA SER A 73 -12.67 -8.64 -1.91
C SER A 73 -12.54 -9.27 -3.30
N ARG A 74 -11.58 -8.82 -4.11
CA ARG A 74 -11.32 -9.37 -5.45
C ARG A 74 -10.83 -10.81 -5.39
N ILE A 75 -9.93 -11.14 -4.47
CA ILE A 75 -9.45 -12.51 -4.28
C ILE A 75 -10.61 -13.44 -3.90
N SER A 76 -11.46 -13.01 -2.98
CA SER A 76 -12.62 -13.82 -2.58
C SER A 76 -13.63 -13.98 -3.72
N THR A 77 -13.76 -12.98 -4.60
CA THR A 77 -14.68 -13.02 -5.75
C THR A 77 -14.13 -13.83 -6.93
N PHE A 78 -12.81 -13.77 -7.15
CA PHE A 78 -12.11 -14.35 -8.30
C PHE A 78 -10.89 -15.19 -7.85
N PRO A 79 -11.06 -16.22 -7.02
CA PRO A 79 -9.95 -16.95 -6.42
C PRO A 79 -9.07 -17.65 -7.46
N ASP A 80 -9.65 -18.12 -8.57
CA ASP A 80 -8.93 -18.83 -9.63
C ASP A 80 -8.05 -17.92 -10.49
N HIS A 81 -8.16 -16.59 -10.33
CA HIS A 81 -7.41 -15.60 -11.10
C HIS A 81 -6.24 -14.98 -10.30
N VAL A 82 -6.03 -15.39 -9.06
CA VAL A 82 -4.96 -14.85 -8.20
C VAL A 82 -4.11 -15.99 -7.66
N LEU A 83 -2.83 -16.03 -8.07
CA LEU A 83 -1.88 -17.04 -7.60
C LEU A 83 -1.54 -16.86 -6.11
N GLY A 84 -1.52 -15.62 -5.63
CA GLY A 84 -1.29 -15.30 -4.23
C GLY A 84 -1.05 -13.82 -4.04
N ILE A 85 -0.72 -13.43 -2.81
CA ILE A 85 -0.49 -12.03 -2.44
C ILE A 85 0.82 -11.85 -1.69
N HIS A 86 1.49 -10.75 -1.97
CA HIS A 86 2.41 -10.11 -1.03
C HIS A 86 1.72 -8.87 -0.47
N SER A 87 1.75 -8.69 0.84
CA SER A 87 1.16 -7.51 1.47
C SER A 87 1.97 -7.03 2.66
N THR A 88 2.03 -5.72 2.82
CA THR A 88 2.65 -5.04 3.97
C THR A 88 1.63 -4.69 5.06
N PHE A 89 0.39 -5.17 4.93
CA PHE A 89 -0.68 -4.97 5.88
C PHE A 89 -1.65 -6.16 5.92
N ALA A 90 -2.00 -6.61 7.12
CA ALA A 90 -2.98 -7.68 7.31
C ALA A 90 -4.21 -7.20 8.08
N GLU A 91 -5.30 -6.89 7.37
CA GLU A 91 -6.58 -6.65 8.04
C GLU A 91 -7.11 -7.95 8.66
N ALA A 92 -7.23 -8.01 9.99
CA ALA A 92 -7.83 -9.14 10.69
C ALA A 92 -9.36 -9.02 10.79
N PRO A 93 -10.08 -10.12 11.07
CA PRO A 93 -11.49 -10.06 11.47
C PRO A 93 -11.69 -9.18 12.72
N PRO A 94 -12.85 -8.49 12.84
CA PRO A 94 -13.15 -7.69 14.02
C PRO A 94 -13.43 -8.57 15.25
N GLY A 95 -13.31 -8.00 16.44
CA GLY A 95 -13.75 -8.62 17.70
C GLY A 95 -12.86 -9.72 18.27
N LEU A 96 -11.65 -9.91 17.73
CA LEU A 96 -10.72 -10.93 18.22
C LEU A 96 -10.17 -10.61 19.63
N SER A 97 -10.04 -11.65 20.45
CA SER A 97 -9.51 -11.53 21.82
C SER A 97 -8.00 -11.26 21.80
N THR A 98 -7.54 -10.53 22.82
CA THR A 98 -6.11 -10.34 23.09
C THR A 98 -5.50 -11.45 23.95
N ASP A 99 -6.28 -12.48 24.29
CA ASP A 99 -5.79 -13.60 25.08
C ASP A 99 -4.76 -14.42 24.29
N GLY A 100 -3.68 -14.83 24.96
CA GLY A 100 -2.58 -15.56 24.32
C GLY A 100 -1.67 -14.72 23.41
N LEU A 101 -1.92 -13.42 23.24
CA LEU A 101 -1.00 -12.52 22.55
C LEU A 101 0.23 -12.23 23.42
N THR A 102 1.39 -12.13 22.76
CA THR A 102 2.61 -11.63 23.41
C THR A 102 2.47 -10.15 23.79
N GLU A 103 3.34 -9.66 24.67
CA GLU A 103 3.36 -8.25 25.07
C GLU A 103 3.50 -7.31 23.86
N THR A 104 4.39 -7.63 22.92
CA THR A 104 4.56 -6.88 21.67
C THR A 104 3.28 -6.86 20.83
N GLN A 105 2.59 -7.99 20.69
CA GLN A 105 1.34 -8.08 19.93
C GLN A 105 0.19 -7.32 20.60
N ARG A 106 0.14 -7.32 21.93
CA ARG A 106 -0.81 -6.51 22.70
C ARG A 106 -0.54 -5.02 22.49
N ARG A 107 0.73 -4.59 22.56
CA ARG A 107 1.12 -3.20 22.27
C ARG A 107 0.71 -2.79 20.85
N TRP A 108 0.96 -3.62 19.84
CA TRP A 108 0.52 -3.34 18.46
C TRP A 108 -0.99 -3.16 18.34
N THR A 109 -1.76 -3.97 19.07
CA THR A 109 -3.22 -3.86 19.14
C THR A 109 -3.65 -2.52 19.74
N GLU A 110 -3.00 -2.11 20.84
CA GLU A 110 -3.30 -0.86 21.54
C GLU A 110 -2.92 0.37 20.70
N GLU A 111 -1.75 0.36 20.06
CA GLU A 111 -1.30 1.41 19.13
C GLU A 111 -2.25 1.57 17.94
N THR A 112 -2.71 0.46 17.37
CA THR A 112 -3.68 0.47 16.25
C THR A 112 -5.03 1.02 16.73
N ARG A 113 -5.51 0.62 17.91
CA ARG A 113 -6.75 1.16 18.51
C ARG A 113 -6.63 2.66 18.80
N ASP A 114 -5.48 3.10 19.30
CA ASP A 114 -5.17 4.51 19.52
C ASP A 114 -5.29 5.32 18.21
N PHE A 115 -4.62 4.85 17.16
CA PHE A 115 -4.67 5.49 15.85
C PHE A 115 -6.10 5.70 15.36
N TRP A 116 -6.92 4.63 15.37
CA TRP A 116 -8.32 4.71 14.93
C TRP A 116 -9.21 5.55 15.85
N GLY A 117 -8.88 5.60 17.14
CA GLY A 117 -9.60 6.39 18.13
C GLY A 117 -9.32 7.90 18.02
N ARG A 118 -8.06 8.29 17.80
CA ARG A 118 -7.60 9.67 17.99
C ARG A 118 -7.00 10.33 16.74
N ARG A 119 -6.42 9.56 15.81
CA ARG A 119 -5.60 10.09 14.70
C ARG A 119 -6.18 9.83 13.30
N ALA A 120 -7.20 8.98 13.19
CA ALA A 120 -7.89 8.68 11.92
C ALA A 120 -8.93 9.75 11.48
N ALA A 121 -8.81 11.01 11.89
CA ALA A 121 -9.77 12.07 11.55
C ALA A 121 -9.80 12.37 10.04
N TYR A 122 -8.63 12.29 9.37
CA TYR A 122 -8.52 12.45 7.91
C TYR A 122 -9.43 11.44 7.18
N ALA A 123 -9.38 10.17 7.59
CA ALA A 123 -10.15 9.09 6.99
C ALA A 123 -11.65 9.29 7.21
N LYS A 124 -12.07 9.70 8.43
CA LYS A 124 -13.48 10.00 8.72
C LYS A 124 -14.02 11.16 7.87
N GLN A 125 -13.21 12.20 7.70
CA GLN A 125 -13.55 13.34 6.87
C GLN A 125 -13.73 12.89 5.41
N GLN A 126 -12.75 12.18 4.84
CA GLN A 126 -12.79 11.71 3.46
C GLN A 126 -13.91 10.69 3.21
N ALA A 127 -14.17 9.80 4.18
CA ALA A 127 -15.25 8.80 4.11
C ALA A 127 -16.66 9.41 4.17
N THR A 128 -16.82 10.64 4.69
CA THR A 128 -18.15 11.24 4.88
C THR A 128 -18.41 12.40 3.94
N ARG A 129 -17.40 13.22 3.63
CA ARG A 129 -17.50 14.44 2.83
C ARG A 129 -16.29 14.61 1.89
N PRO A 130 -16.03 13.65 0.98
CA PRO A 130 -14.85 13.69 0.10
C PRO A 130 -14.85 14.91 -0.83
N GLN A 131 -16.02 15.29 -1.34
CA GLN A 131 -16.16 16.47 -2.22
C GLN A 131 -15.81 17.77 -1.49
N THR A 132 -16.18 17.90 -0.22
CA THR A 132 -15.97 19.13 0.56
C THR A 132 -14.49 19.40 0.80
N ILE A 133 -13.71 18.40 1.23
CA ILE A 133 -12.25 18.56 1.37
C ILE A 133 -11.55 18.67 0.02
N GLY A 134 -12.11 18.02 -1.00
CA GLY A 134 -11.57 18.06 -2.36
C GLY A 134 -11.40 19.48 -2.88
N TYR A 135 -12.33 20.40 -2.57
CA TYR A 135 -12.21 21.81 -2.94
C TYR A 135 -10.92 22.44 -2.39
N SER A 136 -10.63 22.27 -1.10
CA SER A 136 -9.41 22.85 -0.51
C SER A 136 -8.12 22.20 -1.00
N LEU A 137 -8.14 20.88 -1.24
CA LEU A 137 -6.96 20.13 -1.69
C LEU A 137 -6.59 20.42 -3.15
N VAL A 138 -7.56 20.86 -3.96
CA VAL A 138 -7.35 21.15 -5.39
C VAL A 138 -7.12 22.64 -5.65
N ASP A 139 -7.51 23.51 -4.72
CA ASP A 139 -7.35 24.97 -4.84
C ASP A 139 -6.04 25.48 -4.21
N SER A 140 -5.56 24.84 -3.13
CA SER A 140 -4.38 25.30 -2.38
C SER A 140 -3.25 24.26 -2.40
N PRO A 141 -2.10 24.53 -3.05
CA PRO A 141 -0.97 23.60 -3.06
C PRO A 141 -0.33 23.49 -1.66
N VAL A 142 -0.37 24.55 -0.86
CA VAL A 142 0.08 24.52 0.54
C VAL A 142 -0.88 23.70 1.40
N GLY A 143 -2.19 23.79 1.15
CA GLY A 143 -3.21 22.97 1.81
C GLY A 143 -3.03 21.48 1.51
N LEU A 144 -2.78 21.14 0.23
CA LEU A 144 -2.48 19.78 -0.19
C LEU A 144 -1.19 19.25 0.45
N LEU A 145 -0.10 20.03 0.39
CA LEU A 145 1.18 19.67 1.01
C LEU A 145 1.01 19.41 2.51
N ALA A 146 0.36 20.31 3.23
CA ALA A 146 0.13 20.13 4.66
C ALA A 146 -0.74 18.89 4.95
N TRP A 147 -1.77 18.64 4.12
CA TRP A 147 -2.63 17.48 4.27
C TRP A 147 -1.88 16.15 4.09
N ILE A 148 -0.94 16.08 3.15
CA ILE A 148 -0.16 14.85 2.88
C ILE A 148 1.03 14.73 3.84
N LEU A 149 1.80 15.80 4.05
CA LEU A 149 3.02 15.81 4.87
C LEU A 149 2.76 15.39 6.32
N ASP A 150 1.60 15.74 6.87
CA ASP A 150 1.15 15.30 8.20
C ASP A 150 1.21 13.77 8.37
N LYS A 151 1.00 13.01 7.27
CA LYS A 151 0.92 11.54 7.28
C LYS A 151 2.32 10.96 7.22
N PHE A 152 3.18 11.53 6.38
CA PHE A 152 4.60 11.21 6.40
C PHE A 152 5.21 11.47 7.77
N ALA A 153 4.87 12.59 8.42
CA ALA A 153 5.39 12.92 9.75
C ALA A 153 4.91 11.95 10.84
N ASP A 154 3.63 11.56 10.85
CA ASP A 154 3.07 10.69 11.89
C ASP A 154 3.28 9.19 11.62
N TRP A 155 3.40 8.76 10.36
CA TRP A 155 3.34 7.33 9.99
C TRP A 155 4.67 6.72 9.53
N SER A 156 5.72 7.55 9.36
CA SER A 156 7.06 7.06 9.04
C SER A 156 7.83 6.66 10.30
N ASP A 157 8.85 5.83 10.14
CA ASP A 157 9.86 5.53 11.15
C ASP A 157 10.84 6.72 11.31
N THR A 158 10.40 7.74 12.04
CA THR A 158 11.14 8.97 12.32
C THR A 158 10.97 9.42 13.77
N GLU A 159 11.90 10.25 14.26
CA GLU A 159 11.84 10.89 15.58
C GLU A 159 11.44 12.36 15.50
N ASP A 160 12.14 13.18 14.70
CA ASP A 160 11.87 14.64 14.64
C ASP A 160 11.17 15.06 13.35
N SER A 161 11.48 14.42 12.21
CA SER A 161 10.96 14.84 10.90
C SER A 161 10.99 13.74 9.85
N PRO A 162 9.95 13.63 9.00
CA PRO A 162 9.88 12.59 7.94
C PRO A 162 11.07 12.63 6.98
N PHE A 163 11.76 13.77 6.88
CA PHE A 163 12.97 13.93 6.08
C PHE A 163 14.18 13.10 6.54
N GLU A 164 14.14 12.50 7.73
CA GLU A 164 15.14 11.52 8.20
C GLU A 164 15.07 10.21 7.42
N ALA A 165 13.86 9.75 7.13
CA ALA A 165 13.60 8.48 6.45
C ALA A 165 13.35 8.67 4.95
N ILE A 166 12.72 9.77 4.54
CA ILE A 166 12.26 10.01 3.18
C ILE A 166 12.73 11.39 2.73
N SER A 167 13.54 11.47 1.67
CA SER A 167 14.05 12.76 1.19
C SER A 167 12.92 13.73 0.83
N ARG A 168 13.16 15.03 1.01
CA ARG A 168 12.19 16.10 0.69
C ARG A 168 11.68 16.01 -0.75
N ASP A 169 12.57 15.74 -1.70
CA ASP A 169 12.21 15.67 -3.12
C ASP A 169 11.20 14.55 -3.38
N ARG A 170 11.34 13.39 -2.72
CA ARG A 170 10.38 12.28 -2.85
C ARG A 170 8.99 12.63 -2.31
N ILE A 171 8.91 13.34 -1.18
CA ILE A 171 7.62 13.82 -0.66
C ILE A 171 7.03 14.87 -1.60
N LEU A 172 7.85 15.77 -2.15
CA LEU A 172 7.38 16.78 -3.09
C LEU A 172 6.95 16.17 -4.44
N ASP A 173 7.60 15.11 -4.91
CA ASP A 173 7.19 14.38 -6.11
C ASP A 173 5.77 13.83 -5.94
N ASP A 174 5.46 13.22 -4.80
CA ASP A 174 4.11 12.71 -4.49
C ASP A 174 3.08 13.84 -4.44
N VAL A 175 3.35 14.88 -3.67
CA VAL A 175 2.45 16.04 -3.57
C VAL A 175 2.23 16.70 -4.94
N THR A 176 3.28 16.77 -5.76
CA THR A 176 3.22 17.33 -7.12
C THR A 176 2.37 16.45 -8.03
N LEU A 177 2.43 15.13 -7.90
CA LEU A 177 1.58 14.20 -8.64
C LEU A 177 0.10 14.47 -8.34
N TYR A 178 -0.29 14.58 -7.07
CA TYR A 178 -1.67 14.93 -6.67
C TYR A 178 -2.09 16.32 -7.18
N TRP A 179 -1.19 17.29 -7.12
CA TRP A 179 -1.46 18.67 -7.52
C TRP A 179 -1.70 18.80 -9.02
N LEU A 180 -0.77 18.29 -9.83
CA LEU A 180 -0.82 18.43 -11.29
C LEU A 180 -1.96 17.63 -11.93
N THR A 181 -2.35 16.51 -11.32
CA THR A 181 -3.48 15.69 -11.77
C THR A 181 -4.82 16.16 -11.20
N ARG A 182 -4.80 17.08 -10.22
CA ARG A 182 -5.99 17.60 -9.50
C ARG A 182 -6.82 16.49 -8.85
N THR A 183 -6.16 15.46 -8.33
CA THR A 183 -6.82 14.25 -7.81
C THR A 183 -7.13 14.29 -6.31
N GLY A 184 -6.92 15.41 -5.63
CA GLY A 184 -7.25 15.53 -4.19
C GLY A 184 -8.70 15.14 -3.84
N ALA A 185 -9.67 15.48 -4.70
CA ALA A 185 -11.07 15.10 -4.53
C ALA A 185 -11.36 13.63 -4.89
N SER A 186 -10.80 13.13 -6.00
CA SER A 186 -11.04 11.75 -6.45
C SER A 186 -10.35 10.74 -5.53
N ALA A 187 -9.14 11.03 -5.07
CA ALA A 187 -8.44 10.21 -4.09
C ALA A 187 -9.18 10.16 -2.74
N ALA A 188 -9.76 11.26 -2.28
CA ALA A 188 -10.60 11.25 -1.06
C ALA A 188 -11.85 10.37 -1.23
N ARG A 189 -12.38 10.24 -2.45
CA ARG A 189 -13.62 9.50 -2.73
C ARG A 189 -13.48 7.99 -2.52
N ILE A 190 -12.26 7.44 -2.66
CA ILE A 190 -12.02 6.02 -2.39
C ILE A 190 -12.46 5.64 -0.96
N TYR A 191 -12.22 6.52 0.01
CA TYR A 191 -12.65 6.31 1.41
C TYR A 191 -14.16 6.35 1.57
N TYR A 192 -14.88 7.14 0.76
CA TYR A 192 -16.35 7.18 0.79
C TYR A 192 -16.95 5.89 0.25
N GLU A 193 -16.34 5.34 -0.80
CA GLU A 193 -16.81 4.13 -1.47
C GLU A 193 -16.43 2.85 -0.73
N SER A 194 -15.31 2.85 0.01
CA SER A 194 -14.78 1.67 0.70
C SER A 194 -15.07 1.63 2.21
N HIS A 195 -15.67 2.67 2.80
CA HIS A 195 -15.82 2.73 4.25
C HIS A 195 -16.63 1.53 4.78
N ASN A 196 -15.96 0.65 5.54
CA ASN A 196 -16.52 -0.59 6.09
C ASN A 196 -17.06 -1.57 5.03
N SER A 197 -16.49 -1.59 3.83
CA SER A 197 -16.97 -2.43 2.73
C SER A 197 -16.48 -3.88 2.79
N LEU A 198 -15.49 -4.20 3.63
CA LEU A 198 -14.97 -5.56 3.72
C LEU A 198 -15.87 -6.43 4.59
N ASP A 199 -16.36 -7.52 4.01
CA ASP A 199 -17.11 -8.55 4.73
C ASP A 199 -16.26 -9.10 5.91
N PRO A 200 -16.75 -9.00 7.18
CA PRO A 200 -16.06 -9.54 8.35
C PRO A 200 -15.75 -11.04 8.24
N GLU A 201 -16.59 -11.79 7.54
CA GLU A 201 -16.47 -13.24 7.37
C GLU A 201 -15.56 -13.63 6.21
N LEU A 202 -15.18 -12.67 5.35
CA LEU A 202 -14.31 -12.91 4.21
C LEU A 202 -13.01 -13.60 4.62
N ARG A 203 -12.65 -14.61 3.83
CA ARG A 203 -11.41 -15.38 3.94
C ARG A 203 -10.57 -15.22 2.69
N VAL A 204 -9.26 -15.29 2.88
CA VAL A 204 -8.24 -15.28 1.84
C VAL A 204 -7.57 -16.65 1.85
N ASP A 205 -7.94 -17.47 0.86
CA ASP A 205 -7.53 -18.86 0.73
C ASP A 205 -6.42 -19.07 -0.31
N VAL A 206 -5.83 -17.98 -0.81
CA VAL A 206 -4.64 -18.01 -1.67
C VAL A 206 -3.36 -17.88 -0.85
N PRO A 207 -2.22 -18.42 -1.32
CA PRO A 207 -0.91 -18.22 -0.71
C PRO A 207 -0.65 -16.74 -0.40
N SER A 208 -0.32 -16.44 0.84
CA SER A 208 -0.15 -15.08 1.34
C SER A 208 1.23 -14.91 1.99
N ALA A 209 2.02 -13.98 1.48
CA ALA A 209 3.24 -13.47 2.10
C ALA A 209 2.94 -12.11 2.73
N ILE A 210 3.16 -11.98 4.04
CA ILE A 210 2.78 -10.79 4.80
C ILE A 210 3.96 -10.26 5.60
N THR A 211 4.16 -8.95 5.57
CA THR A 211 5.22 -8.27 6.33
C THR A 211 4.63 -7.15 7.17
N MET A 212 4.93 -7.16 8.47
CA MET A 212 4.45 -6.14 9.42
C MET A 212 5.60 -5.23 9.85
N TYR A 213 5.55 -3.96 9.46
CA TYR A 213 6.58 -2.98 9.80
C TYR A 213 6.42 -2.46 11.24
N PRO A 214 7.51 -2.29 12.00
CA PRO A 214 7.45 -2.05 13.44
C PRO A 214 6.83 -0.68 13.80
N ARG A 215 7.03 0.34 12.96
CA ARG A 215 6.55 1.72 13.19
C ARG A 215 5.29 2.05 12.41
N ASP A 216 4.70 1.05 11.77
CA ASP A 216 3.42 1.22 11.12
C ASP A 216 2.30 1.60 12.11
N ILE A 217 1.38 2.44 11.65
CA ILE A 217 0.19 2.87 12.39
C ILE A 217 -0.86 1.77 12.52
N GLU A 218 -0.85 0.79 11.62
CA GLU A 218 -1.79 -0.32 11.65
C GLU A 218 -1.06 -1.65 11.68
N LYS A 219 -1.07 -2.28 12.86
CA LYS A 219 -0.38 -3.54 13.09
C LYS A 219 -1.33 -4.62 13.56
N SER A 220 -1.19 -5.80 12.94
CA SER A 220 -2.02 -6.96 13.21
C SER A 220 -1.17 -8.09 13.77
N PRO A 221 -1.50 -8.63 14.95
CA PRO A 221 -0.90 -9.86 15.44
C PRO A 221 -1.09 -11.01 14.46
N ARG A 222 -0.04 -11.83 14.27
CA ARG A 222 -0.10 -13.01 13.39
C ARG A 222 -1.30 -13.94 13.67
N PRO A 223 -1.63 -14.29 14.94
CA PRO A 223 -2.79 -15.15 15.22
C PRO A 223 -4.10 -14.56 14.70
N TRP A 224 -4.25 -13.24 14.72
CA TRP A 224 -5.44 -12.56 14.20
C TRP A 224 -5.49 -12.55 12.69
N ALA A 225 -4.34 -12.28 12.05
CA ALA A 225 -4.23 -12.34 10.59
C ALA A 225 -4.55 -13.75 10.07
N GLN A 226 -4.11 -14.81 10.77
CA GLN A 226 -4.36 -16.20 10.36
C GLN A 226 -5.84 -16.60 10.31
N GLU A 227 -6.73 -15.89 11.01
CA GLU A 227 -8.17 -16.13 10.91
C GLU A 227 -8.74 -15.73 9.55
N ARG A 228 -8.15 -14.72 8.89
CA ARG A 228 -8.53 -14.30 7.53
C ARG A 228 -7.64 -14.92 6.45
N TYR A 229 -6.32 -14.90 6.63
CA TYR A 229 -5.34 -15.40 5.67
C TYR A 229 -4.98 -16.86 6.02
N ARG A 230 -5.73 -17.81 5.46
CA ARG A 230 -5.66 -19.23 5.84
C ARG A 230 -4.41 -19.93 5.33
N GLN A 231 -3.76 -19.37 4.31
CA GLN A 231 -2.59 -19.94 3.65
C GLN A 231 -1.41 -18.98 3.69
N MET A 232 -1.00 -18.63 4.90
CA MET A 232 0.13 -17.75 5.13
C MET A 232 1.45 -18.50 4.92
N VAL A 233 2.09 -18.29 3.78
CA VAL A 233 3.34 -18.96 3.37
C VAL A 233 4.58 -18.23 3.89
N ARG A 234 4.46 -16.93 4.18
CA ARG A 234 5.52 -16.12 4.75
C ARG A 234 4.92 -15.08 5.70
N TRP A 235 5.55 -14.91 6.85
CA TRP A 235 5.26 -13.84 7.81
C TRP A 235 6.58 -13.21 8.25
N ASN A 236 6.74 -11.90 8.05
CA ASN A 236 7.97 -11.20 8.35
C ASN A 236 7.71 -9.95 9.21
N SER A 237 8.74 -9.50 9.91
CA SER A 237 8.72 -8.26 10.72
C SER A 237 10.14 -7.71 10.75
N PRO A 238 10.49 -6.71 9.94
CA PRO A 238 11.83 -6.10 9.96
C PRO A 238 12.09 -5.32 11.26
N ASP A 239 13.35 -4.95 11.45
CA ASP A 239 13.81 -4.14 12.60
C ASP A 239 13.43 -2.65 12.47
N ARG A 240 13.21 -2.15 11.25
CA ARG A 240 12.89 -0.75 10.94
C ARG A 240 11.87 -0.61 9.81
N GLY A 241 11.31 0.59 9.69
CA GLY A 241 10.32 0.99 8.70
C GLY A 241 8.93 1.20 9.31
N GLY A 242 8.19 2.13 8.71
CA GLY A 242 6.84 2.51 9.06
C GLY A 242 5.84 2.15 7.98
N HIS A 243 4.93 3.07 7.70
CA HIS A 243 3.79 2.86 6.81
C HIS A 243 4.17 2.88 5.32
N PHE A 244 5.29 3.51 4.97
CA PHE A 244 5.77 3.76 3.60
C PHE A 244 7.05 2.95 3.32
N PRO A 245 7.04 1.62 3.43
CA PRO A 245 8.26 0.82 3.45
C PRO A 245 9.07 0.91 2.16
N SER A 246 8.40 1.14 1.04
CA SER A 246 9.04 1.31 -0.26
C SER A 246 9.89 2.58 -0.36
N LEU A 247 9.63 3.58 0.51
CA LEU A 247 10.38 4.82 0.61
C LEU A 247 11.36 4.84 1.79
N GLU A 248 10.96 4.25 2.91
CA GLU A 248 11.73 4.31 4.17
C GLU A 248 12.85 3.26 4.20
N VAL A 249 12.62 2.11 3.58
CA VAL A 249 13.53 0.95 3.58
C VAL A 249 13.53 0.24 2.22
N PRO A 250 13.83 0.96 1.12
CA PRO A 250 13.63 0.46 -0.24
C PRO A 250 14.37 -0.85 -0.52
N GLU A 251 15.61 -1.01 -0.05
CA GLU A 251 16.39 -2.23 -0.28
C GLU A 251 15.78 -3.44 0.43
N PHE A 252 15.29 -3.25 1.66
CA PHE A 252 14.62 -4.32 2.40
C PHE A 252 13.26 -4.63 1.77
N PHE A 253 12.48 -3.62 1.39
CA PHE A 253 11.17 -3.78 0.76
C PHE A 253 11.27 -4.60 -0.53
N VAL A 254 12.22 -4.27 -1.41
CA VAL A 254 12.44 -5.02 -2.66
C VAL A 254 12.83 -6.48 -2.38
N LYS A 255 13.74 -6.69 -1.42
CA LYS A 255 14.15 -8.05 -1.03
C LYS A 255 12.98 -8.85 -0.47
N ASP A 256 12.18 -8.25 0.40
CA ASP A 256 11.02 -8.91 1.00
C ASP A 256 9.94 -9.22 -0.04
N LEU A 257 9.71 -8.33 -1.00
CA LEU A 257 8.82 -8.57 -2.14
C LEU A 257 9.30 -9.78 -2.98
N GLN A 258 10.58 -9.82 -3.35
CA GLN A 258 11.16 -10.92 -4.12
C GLN A 258 11.06 -12.26 -3.38
N GLU A 259 11.42 -12.29 -2.10
CA GLU A 259 11.34 -13.51 -1.28
C GLU A 259 9.90 -13.92 -1.00
N GLY A 260 8.99 -12.96 -0.82
CA GLY A 260 7.57 -13.19 -0.61
C GLY A 260 6.89 -13.78 -1.85
N LEU A 261 7.13 -13.20 -3.02
CA LEU A 261 6.59 -13.71 -4.28
C LEU A 261 7.20 -15.08 -4.64
N SER A 262 8.48 -15.30 -4.36
CA SER A 262 9.10 -16.62 -4.50
C SER A 262 8.43 -17.68 -3.63
N ALA A 263 8.12 -17.36 -2.38
CA ALA A 263 7.40 -18.26 -1.47
C ALA A 263 5.97 -18.55 -1.95
N VAL A 264 5.26 -17.53 -2.46
CA VAL A 264 3.92 -17.67 -3.06
C VAL A 264 3.94 -18.60 -4.26
N LEU A 265 4.86 -18.39 -5.21
CA LEU A 265 4.97 -19.21 -6.42
C LEU A 265 5.37 -20.66 -6.09
N SER A 266 6.26 -20.84 -5.12
CA SER A 266 6.65 -22.18 -4.65
C SER A 266 5.47 -22.94 -4.04
N ALA A 267 4.60 -22.26 -3.29
CA ALA A 267 3.40 -22.88 -2.73
C ALA A 267 2.34 -23.22 -3.80
N CYS A 268 2.29 -22.46 -4.90
CA CYS A 268 1.41 -22.76 -6.02
C CYS A 268 1.88 -23.98 -6.82
N ALA A 269 3.20 -24.14 -7.00
CA ALA A 269 3.79 -25.24 -7.78
C ALA A 269 3.61 -26.63 -7.13
N VAL A 270 3.18 -26.69 -5.87
CA VAL A 270 2.95 -27.92 -5.11
C VAL A 270 1.47 -28.40 -5.21
N ARG A 271 0.61 -27.63 -5.89
CA ARG A 271 -0.79 -28.01 -6.18
C ARG A 271 -0.95 -28.63 -7.55
#